data_AF-B8IB78-F1
#
_entry.id   AF-B8IB78-F1
#
_cell.length_a   1.000
_cell.length_b   1.000
_cell.length_c   1.000
_cell.angle_alpha   90.00
_cell.angle_beta   90.00
_cell.angle_gamma   90.00
#
_symmetry.space_group_name_H-M   'P 1'
#
loop_
_entity.id
_entity.type
_entity.pdbx_description
1 polymer ?
#
loop_
_entity_poly.entity_id
_entity_poly.type
_entity_poly.pdbx_seq_one_letter_code
_entity_poly.pdbx_strand_id
1 'polypeptide(L)' 'MSSKKSPPIRHLRRYGGCRLYDPESKVYLSASDLEHLIRQGVRISVREVETGQDVTHEVIPPSPH' A
#
# COMPACT_ATOMS: atom_id res chain seq x y z
N MET A 1 -6.60 -19.72 22.46
CA MET A 1 -5.91 -18.40 22.37
C MET A 1 -6.09 -17.89 20.94
N SER A 2 -7.09 -17.04 20.71
CA SER A 2 -7.35 -16.49 19.37
C SER A 2 -6.43 -15.29 19.18
N SER A 3 -5.24 -15.53 18.64
CA SER A 3 -4.37 -14.46 18.18
C SER A 3 -5.11 -13.71 17.08
N LYS A 4 -5.68 -12.56 17.42
CA LYS A 4 -6.18 -11.55 16.47
C LYS A 4 -4.99 -11.21 15.57
N LYS A 5 -4.83 -11.96 14.48
CA LYS A 5 -3.93 -11.58 13.39
C LYS A 5 -4.52 -10.28 12.87
N SER A 6 -3.89 -9.16 13.21
CA SER A 6 -4.16 -7.89 12.57
C SER A 6 -4.23 -8.12 11.06
N PRO A 7 -5.20 -7.52 10.35
CA PRO A 7 -5.26 -7.68 8.91
C PRO A 7 -3.87 -7.36 8.33
N PRO A 8 -3.33 -8.20 7.45
CA PRO A 8 -1.97 -8.01 6.93
C PRO A 8 -1.92 -6.64 6.26
N ILE A 9 -1.09 -5.75 6.80
CA ILE A 9 -0.85 -4.44 6.20
C ILE A 9 0.20 -4.64 5.11
N ARG A 10 -0.17 -4.33 3.87
CA ARG A 10 0.70 -4.39 2.71
C ARG A 10 1.58 -3.15 2.71
N HIS A 11 2.89 -3.32 2.90
CA HIS A 11 3.84 -2.20 2.95
C HIS A 11 4.42 -1.94 1.56
N LEU A 12 3.95 -0.91 0.89
CA LEU A 12 4.43 -0.51 -0.43
C LEU A 12 5.47 0.60 -0.34
N ARG A 13 6.37 0.60 -1.32
CA ARG A 13 7.40 1.62 -1.51
C ARG A 13 7.05 2.48 -2.72
N ARG A 14 6.93 3.78 -2.53
CA ARG A 14 6.77 4.74 -3.62
C ARG A 14 8.14 5.21 -4.09
N TYR A 15 8.37 5.06 -5.38
CA TYR A 15 9.49 5.65 -6.10
C TYR A 15 8.93 6.80 -6.94
N GLY A 16 9.72 7.88 -7.14
CA GLY A 16 9.33 9.02 -7.95
C GLY A 16 8.69 8.63 -9.29
N GLY A 17 7.66 9.37 -9.71
CA GLY A 17 6.88 9.07 -10.92
C GLY A 17 5.71 8.10 -10.73
N CYS A 18 5.08 8.11 -9.55
CA CYS A 18 3.88 7.31 -9.22
C CYS A 18 4.07 5.78 -9.30
N ARG A 19 5.31 5.27 -9.25
CA ARG A 19 5.57 3.83 -9.21
C ARG A 19 5.53 3.31 -7.79
N LEU A 20 4.67 2.32 -7.57
CA LEU A 20 4.59 1.58 -6.31
C LEU A 20 5.27 0.24 -6.47
N TYR A 21 6.06 -0.13 -5.48
CA TYR A 21 6.76 -1.40 -5.42
C TYR A 21 6.30 -2.15 -4.18
N ASP A 22 5.88 -3.39 -4.38
CA ASP A 22 5.57 -4.32 -3.31
C ASP A 22 6.83 -5.12 -2.97
N PRO A 23 7.51 -4.85 -1.84
CA PRO A 23 8.67 -5.63 -1.43
C PRO A 23 8.31 -7.07 -1.04
N GLU A 24 7.06 -7.35 -0.68
CA GLU A 24 6.59 -8.70 -0.36
C GLU A 24 6.54 -9.58 -1.61
N SER A 25 5.89 -9.11 -2.68
CA SER A 25 5.83 -9.84 -3.96
C SER A 25 7.03 -9.57 -4.87
N LYS A 26 7.86 -8.58 -4.54
CA LYS A 26 8.98 -8.09 -5.36
C LYS A 26 8.56 -7.64 -6.76
N VAL A 27 7.39 -6.99 -6.85
CA VAL A 27 6.83 -6.50 -8.12
C VAL A 27 6.44 -5.04 -8.02
N TYR A 28 6.41 -4.36 -9.17
CA TYR A 28 5.79 -3.05 -9.27
C TYR A 28 4.28 -3.21 -9.41
N LEU A 29 3.53 -2.47 -8.62
CA LEU A 29 2.08 -2.41 -8.69
C LEU A 29 1.67 -1.23 -9.57
N SER A 30 0.72 -1.48 -10.45
CA SER A 30 0.04 -0.43 -11.20
C SER A 30 -1.05 0.20 -10.34
N ALA A 31 -1.59 1.34 -10.78
CA ALA A 31 -2.75 1.94 -10.14
C ALA A 31 -3.93 0.95 -10.02
N SER A 32 -4.17 0.13 -11.05
CA SER A 32 -5.23 -0.89 -11.04
C SER A 32 -5.00 -2.00 -10.01
N ASP A 33 -3.76 -2.46 -9.83
CA ASP A 33 -3.44 -3.46 -8.80
C ASP A 33 -3.68 -2.90 -7.40
N LEU A 34 -3.30 -1.63 -7.19
CA LEU A 34 -3.54 -0.92 -5.94
C LEU A 34 -5.05 -0.80 -5.66
N GLU A 35 -5.85 -0.41 -6.65
CA GLU A 35 -7.31 -0.35 -6.53
C GLU A 35 -7.91 -1.70 -6.18
N HIS A 36 -7.43 -2.79 -6.79
CA HIS A 36 -7.87 -4.14 -6.45
C HIS A 36 -7.59 -4.48 -4.99
N LEU A 37 -6.40 -4.15 -4.48
CA LEU A 37 -6.04 -4.39 -3.07
C LEU A 37 -6.94 -3.59 -2.11
N ILE A 38 -7.21 -2.31 -2.40
CA ILE A 38 -8.10 -1.47 -1.61
C ILE A 38 -9.53 -2.05 -1.60
N ARG A 39 -10.04 -2.46 -2.78
CA ARG A 39 -11.37 -3.08 -2.92
C ARG A 39 -11.49 -4.41 -2.19
N GLN A 40 -10.40 -5.16 -2.06
CA GLN A 40 -10.35 -6.38 -1.25
C GLN A 40 -10.32 -6.11 0.26
N GLY A 41 -10.31 -4.85 0.69
CA GLY A 41 -10.21 -4.47 2.10
C GLY A 41 -8.81 -4.69 2.67
N VAL A 42 -7.79 -4.81 1.82
CA VAL A 42 -6.39 -4.91 2.25
C VAL A 42 -5.96 -3.55 2.75
N ARG A 43 -5.41 -3.49 3.97
CA ARG A 43 -4.79 -2.26 4.47
C ARG A 43 -3.46 -2.08 3.78
N ILE A 44 -3.24 -0.91 3.22
CA ILE A 44 -2.01 -0.58 2.49
C ILE A 44 -1.35 0.60 3.21
N SER A 45 -0.04 0.53 3.38
CA SER A 45 0.79 1.64 3.86
C SER A 45 1.85 1.90 2.81
N VAL A 46 1.97 3.15 2.37
CA VAL A 46 2.88 3.56 1.31
C VAL A 46 3.92 4.50 1.89
N ARG A 47 5.19 4.13 1.73
CA ARG A 47 6.32 4.95 2.14
C ARG A 47 7.15 5.38 0.94
N GLU A 48 7.41 6.68 0.84
CA GLU A 48 8.31 7.20 -0.17
C GLU A 48 9.75 6.80 0.13
N VAL A 49 10.45 6.29 -0.88
CA VAL A 49 11.82 5.77 -0.70
C VAL A 49 12.84 6.90 -0.61
N GLU A 50 12.61 8.00 -1.31
CA GLU A 50 13.53 9.14 -1.38
C GLU A 50 13.56 9.92 -0.05
N THR A 51 12.39 10.15 0.55
CA THR A 51 12.25 10.95 1.78
C THR A 51 11.99 10.11 3.03
N GLY A 52 11.57 8.84 2.87
CA GLY A 52 11.08 8.02 3.99
C GLY A 52 9.72 8.46 4.53
N GLN A 53 9.04 9.40 3.86
CA GLN A 53 7.77 9.95 4.31
C GLN A 53 6.63 8.95 4.08
N ASP A 54 5.66 8.90 5.01
CA ASP A 54 4.40 8.19 4.76
C ASP A 54 3.56 9.03 3.81
N VAL A 55 3.33 8.48 2.63
CA VAL A 55 2.57 9.09 1.53
C VAL A 55 1.31 8.28 1.26
N THR A 56 0.86 7.48 2.24
CA THR A 56 -0.29 6.59 2.10
C THR A 56 -1.53 7.38 1.69
N HIS A 57 -1.78 8.52 2.34
CA HIS A 57 -2.94 9.36 2.08
C HIS A 57 -2.87 10.11 0.73
N GLU A 58 -1.68 10.28 0.17
CA GLU A 58 -1.48 10.92 -1.13
C GLU A 58 -1.69 9.94 -2.28
N VAL A 59 -1.35 8.67 -2.04
CA VAL A 59 -1.45 7.59 -3.03
C VAL A 59 -2.82 6.90 -2.96
N ILE A 60 -3.38 6.82 -1.77
CA ILE A 60 -4.62 6.10 -1.49
C ILE A 60 -5.61 7.11 -0.92
N PRO A 61 -6.67 7.45 -1.66
CA PRO A 61 -7.70 8.30 -1.10
C PRO A 61 -8.32 7.59 0.12
N PRO A 62 -8.70 8.33 1.18
CA PRO A 62 -9.44 7.74 2.28
C PRO A 62 -10.73 7.13 1.71
N SER A 63 -10.82 5.80 1.71
CA SER A 63 -12.00 5.11 1.21
C SER A 63 -13.23 5.58 2.01
N PRO A 64 -14.24 6.17 1.37
CA PRO A 64 -15.50 6.47 2.04
C PRO A 64 -16.12 5.13 2.43
N HIS A 65 -16.41 5.02 3.72
CA HIS A 65 -16.95 3.84 4.38
C HIS A 65 -18.37 3.52 3.91
#